data_AF-A0A5C6TE05-F1
#
_entry.id   AF-A0A5C6TE05-F1
#
_cell.length_a   1.000
_cell.length_b   1.000
_cell.length_c   1.000
_cell.angle_alpha   90.00
_cell.angle_beta   90.00
_cell.angle_gamma   90.00
#
_symmetry.space_group_name_H-M   'P 1'
#
loop_
_entity.id
_entity.type
_entity.pdbx_description
1 polymer ?
#
loop_
_entity_poly.entity_id
_entity_poly.type
_entity_poly.pdbx_seq_one_letter_code
_entity_poly.pdbx_strand_id
1 'polypeptide(L)'
;MYADISKPPAPLPQAKPEIVGEGITLLPPLSRRGHGPGLVILSPDSEKHLEIVEGVPSALLKWAEEGYAVVEIQAKALKRDAGEVLSDALKALRGCEQLEKDSKVGLIAYDPKLWNQVAGSVNNSGLVGAVIYANDADLATLEKSNIPILRHIAGRTAIIERGDGLTTYSYSSAKSHLMATPFQDDFDYWTESLSHTRNLTFLKPLTNGPYFDLEAIWDEHTYYEFADRSVEHTMSTMVDQPYVNHVPTLTGGIGRKSLTTFYRDNFIFQNSDDTELELISRTIGIDRVVDEFLYKFTHNKTIDWLLPGVPPTDKKMEVPFTAVVNIRGDRLYHEHIAWDQGTVLAQLGLIPQYLPFPYPVAGQKEGAKYEYRVPVTGIDTAAKMRDRNSVASNEMFSYKVREV
;
A
#
# COMPACT_ATOMS: atom_id res chain seq x y z
N MET A 1 9.18 -1.53 -23.60
CA MET A 1 10.39 -0.69 -23.74
C MET A 1 10.18 0.49 -22.83
N TYR A 2 11.04 0.66 -21.82
CA TYR A 2 10.94 1.74 -20.83
C TYR A 2 11.29 3.10 -21.46
N ALA A 3 11.03 4.19 -20.73
CA ALA A 3 11.24 5.54 -21.24
C ALA A 3 12.74 5.84 -21.45
N ASP A 4 13.02 6.69 -22.44
CA ASP A 4 14.36 7.20 -22.74
C ASP A 4 14.83 8.16 -21.64
N ILE A 5 15.75 7.71 -20.78
CA ILE A 5 16.25 8.49 -19.64
C ILE A 5 17.10 9.72 -20.02
N SER A 6 17.41 9.90 -21.31
CA SER A 6 18.04 11.14 -21.77
C SER A 6 17.07 12.33 -21.82
N LYS A 7 15.78 12.08 -21.61
CA LYS A 7 14.71 13.09 -21.58
C LYS A 7 14.04 13.10 -20.22
N PRO A 8 13.56 14.26 -19.76
CA PRO A 8 12.82 14.31 -18.50
C PRO A 8 11.55 13.45 -18.60
N PRO A 9 11.14 12.78 -17.50
CA PRO A 9 9.91 12.01 -17.48
C PRO A 9 8.69 12.92 -17.68
N ALA A 10 7.60 12.34 -18.17
CA ALA A 10 6.33 13.05 -18.26
C ALA A 10 5.86 13.49 -16.86
N PRO A 11 5.31 14.72 -16.72
CA PRO A 11 4.80 15.18 -15.44
C PRO A 11 3.61 14.32 -14.97
N LEU A 12 3.37 14.33 -13.66
CA LEU A 12 2.16 13.71 -13.10
C LEU A 12 0.90 14.43 -13.62
N PRO A 13 -0.20 13.70 -13.90
CA PRO A 13 -1.50 14.26 -14.16
C PRO A 13 -1.91 15.20 -13.03
N GLN A 14 -2.37 16.39 -13.40
CA GLN A 14 -2.87 17.38 -12.45
C GLN A 14 -4.37 17.21 -12.25
N ALA A 15 -4.83 17.37 -11.01
CA ALA A 15 -6.25 17.40 -10.70
C ALA A 15 -6.96 18.56 -11.42
N LYS A 16 -8.00 18.22 -12.17
CA LYS A 16 -8.86 19.17 -12.90
C LYS A 16 -10.32 18.94 -12.49
N PRO A 17 -10.70 19.40 -11.28
CA PRO A 17 -12.05 19.20 -10.78
C PRO A 17 -13.05 20.06 -11.57
N GLU A 18 -14.23 19.50 -11.82
CA GLU A 18 -15.37 20.19 -12.42
C GLU A 18 -16.50 20.29 -11.38
N ILE A 19 -16.96 21.51 -11.13
CA ILE A 19 -18.08 21.78 -10.22
C ILE A 19 -19.38 21.48 -10.98
N VAL A 20 -20.03 20.38 -10.63
CA VAL A 20 -21.32 19.97 -11.23
C VAL A 20 -22.48 20.72 -10.58
N GLY A 21 -22.38 20.98 -9.28
CA GLY A 21 -23.38 21.68 -8.48
C GLY A 21 -22.90 21.89 -7.05
N GLU A 22 -23.73 22.50 -6.21
CA GLU A 22 -23.39 22.70 -4.80
C GLU A 22 -23.15 21.36 -4.11
N GLY A 23 -21.91 21.13 -3.65
CA GLY A 23 -21.50 19.87 -3.02
C GLY A 23 -21.35 18.69 -3.99
N ILE A 24 -21.33 18.92 -5.31
CA ILE A 24 -21.12 17.86 -6.31
C ILE A 24 -19.91 18.22 -7.17
N THR A 25 -18.87 17.40 -7.12
CA THR A 25 -17.60 17.63 -7.83
C THR A 25 -17.19 16.40 -8.62
N LEU A 26 -16.96 16.57 -9.92
CA LEU A 26 -16.40 15.56 -10.81
C LEU A 26 -14.87 15.73 -10.86
N LEU A 27 -14.14 14.62 -10.75
CA LEU A 27 -12.69 14.57 -10.97
C LEU A 27 -12.37 13.44 -11.96
N PRO A 28 -11.77 13.76 -13.13
CA PRO A 28 -11.26 12.75 -14.05
C PRO A 28 -10.13 11.91 -13.43
N PRO A 29 -9.84 10.72 -13.99
CA PRO A 29 -8.74 9.87 -13.53
C PRO A 29 -7.38 10.58 -13.51
N LEU A 30 -6.55 10.28 -12.50
CA LEU A 30 -5.18 10.77 -12.33
C LEU A 30 -4.11 9.72 -12.66
N SER A 31 -4.51 8.58 -13.23
CA SER A 31 -3.60 7.62 -13.85
C SER A 31 -3.03 8.16 -15.17
N ARG A 32 -1.84 7.72 -15.58
CA ARG A 32 -1.25 7.98 -16.93
C ARG A 32 -2.18 7.48 -18.04
N ARG A 33 -2.97 6.43 -17.79
CA ARG A 33 -3.98 5.92 -18.72
C ARG A 33 -5.04 6.98 -19.08
N GLY A 34 -5.34 7.91 -18.17
CA GLY A 34 -6.18 9.07 -18.43
C GLY A 34 -7.68 8.79 -18.62
N HIS A 35 -8.10 7.52 -18.58
CA HIS A 35 -9.51 7.12 -18.61
C HIS A 35 -9.76 5.93 -17.67
N GLY A 36 -11.02 5.69 -17.30
CA GLY A 36 -11.41 4.53 -16.49
C GLY A 36 -12.89 4.48 -16.13
N PRO A 37 -13.29 3.50 -15.30
CA PRO A 37 -14.69 3.34 -14.92
C PRO A 37 -15.14 4.43 -13.95
N GLY A 38 -16.46 4.55 -13.81
CA GLY A 38 -17.07 5.56 -12.96
C GLY A 38 -17.14 5.14 -11.49
N LEU A 39 -17.03 6.11 -10.60
CA LEU A 39 -17.25 5.94 -9.18
C LEU A 39 -18.01 7.13 -8.61
N VAL A 40 -19.03 6.87 -7.79
CA VAL A 40 -19.68 7.88 -6.97
C VAL A 40 -19.19 7.72 -5.53
N ILE A 41 -18.77 8.81 -4.90
CA ILE A 41 -18.43 8.81 -3.47
C ILE A 41 -19.38 9.74 -2.72
N LEU A 42 -19.95 9.26 -1.61
CA LEU A 42 -20.73 10.05 -0.67
C LEU A 42 -19.87 10.35 0.54
N SER A 43 -19.62 11.62 0.82
CA SER A 43 -18.74 12.06 1.89
C SER A 43 -19.39 13.12 2.79
N PRO A 44 -18.98 13.23 4.06
CA PRO A 44 -19.28 14.40 4.87
C PRO A 44 -18.80 15.69 4.19
N ASP A 45 -19.39 16.83 4.56
CA ASP A 45 -18.95 18.13 4.05
C ASP A 45 -17.49 18.40 4.42
N SER A 46 -16.70 18.80 3.43
CA SER A 46 -15.28 19.11 3.63
C SER A 46 -14.80 20.15 2.62
N GLU A 47 -14.11 21.17 3.13
CA GLU A 47 -13.38 22.15 2.31
C GLU A 47 -12.02 21.60 1.83
N LYS A 48 -11.58 20.46 2.39
CA LYS A 48 -10.29 19.82 2.07
C LYS A 48 -10.41 18.68 1.06
N HIS A 49 -11.52 18.58 0.33
CA HIS A 49 -11.81 17.45 -0.56
C HIS A 49 -10.89 17.33 -1.79
N LEU A 50 -10.01 18.31 -2.02
CA LEU A 50 -8.98 18.32 -3.06
C LEU A 50 -7.57 18.52 -2.47
N GLU A 51 -7.43 18.35 -1.16
CA GLU A 51 -6.15 18.51 -0.46
C GLU A 51 -5.45 17.18 -0.21
N ILE A 52 -4.16 17.32 0.04
CA ILE A 52 -3.30 16.29 0.59
C ILE A 52 -2.73 16.86 1.88
N VAL A 53 -3.02 16.21 3.02
CA VAL A 53 -2.54 16.65 4.34
C VAL A 53 -1.67 15.54 4.92
N GLU A 54 -0.43 15.88 5.29
CA GLU A 54 0.53 14.95 5.90
C GLU A 54 0.74 13.66 5.08
N GLY A 55 0.77 13.77 3.75
CA GLY A 55 0.95 12.63 2.83
C GLY A 55 -0.33 11.80 2.59
N VAL A 56 -1.46 12.19 3.18
CA VAL A 56 -2.76 11.53 2.99
C VAL A 56 -3.62 12.35 2.03
N PRO A 57 -3.96 11.83 0.84
CA PRO A 57 -4.89 12.48 -0.07
C PRO A 57 -6.34 12.37 0.43
N SER A 58 -7.18 13.32 0.02
CA SER A 58 -8.63 13.19 0.14
C SER A 58 -9.14 11.92 -0.56
N ALA A 59 -10.33 11.44 -0.17
CA ALA A 59 -10.95 10.29 -0.83
C ALA A 59 -11.13 10.50 -2.35
N LEU A 60 -11.53 11.72 -2.75
CA LEU A 60 -11.70 12.09 -4.15
C LEU A 60 -10.40 11.94 -4.96
N LEU A 61 -9.29 12.50 -4.45
CA LEU A 61 -7.98 12.38 -5.09
C LEU A 61 -7.52 10.92 -5.13
N LYS A 62 -7.65 10.20 -4.00
CA LYS A 62 -7.20 8.81 -3.88
C LYS A 62 -7.86 7.91 -4.91
N TRP A 63 -9.18 8.01 -5.08
CA TRP A 63 -9.91 7.20 -6.07
C TRP A 63 -9.63 7.61 -7.52
N ALA A 64 -9.36 8.89 -7.77
CA ALA A 64 -8.93 9.34 -9.09
C ALA A 64 -7.51 8.82 -9.42
N GLU A 65 -6.59 8.78 -8.46
CA GLU A 65 -5.27 8.16 -8.59
C GLU A 65 -5.35 6.65 -8.85
N GLU A 66 -6.35 5.95 -8.28
CA GLU A 66 -6.64 4.55 -8.64
C GLU A 66 -7.05 4.36 -10.10
N GLY A 67 -7.36 5.44 -10.82
CA GLY A 67 -7.74 5.42 -12.23
C GLY A 67 -9.24 5.47 -12.50
N TYR A 68 -10.07 5.81 -11.49
CA TYR A 68 -11.51 6.03 -11.67
C TYR A 68 -11.81 7.46 -12.13
N ALA A 69 -12.88 7.63 -12.89
CA ALA A 69 -13.57 8.92 -13.01
C ALA A 69 -14.53 9.04 -11.81
N VAL A 70 -14.32 10.02 -10.95
CA VAL A 70 -14.99 10.07 -9.64
C VAL A 70 -15.91 11.27 -9.56
N VAL A 71 -17.16 11.07 -9.14
CA VAL A 71 -18.01 12.18 -8.67
C VAL A 71 -18.20 12.07 -7.17
N GLU A 72 -17.76 13.11 -6.45
CA GLU A 72 -18.07 13.30 -5.05
C GLU A 72 -19.41 14.00 -4.88
N ILE A 73 -20.22 13.49 -3.96
CA ILE A 73 -21.43 14.10 -3.44
C ILE A 73 -21.22 14.30 -1.94
N GLN A 74 -21.07 15.56 -1.53
CA GLN A 74 -20.98 15.94 -0.12
C GLN A 74 -22.38 16.04 0.51
N ALA A 75 -22.45 15.91 1.84
CA ALA A 75 -23.69 15.95 2.60
C ALA A 75 -24.58 17.18 2.29
N LYS A 76 -24.00 18.36 2.03
CA LYS A 76 -24.72 19.59 1.65
C LYS A 76 -25.54 19.46 0.37
N ALA A 77 -25.10 18.65 -0.59
CA ALA A 77 -25.84 18.42 -1.85
C ALA A 77 -27.15 17.68 -1.60
N LEU A 78 -27.18 16.79 -0.62
CA LEU A 78 -28.33 15.94 -0.25
C LEU A 78 -29.36 16.67 0.62
N LYS A 79 -29.23 17.99 0.80
CA LYS A 79 -30.34 18.85 1.24
C LYS A 79 -31.44 18.97 0.17
N ARG A 80 -31.10 18.70 -1.09
CA ARG A 80 -32.04 18.54 -2.21
C ARG A 80 -32.56 17.09 -2.25
N ASP A 81 -33.43 16.79 -3.20
CA ASP A 81 -33.88 15.41 -3.43
C ASP A 81 -32.68 14.49 -3.76
N ALA A 82 -32.54 13.40 -3.00
CA ALA A 82 -31.40 12.49 -3.12
C ALA A 82 -31.38 11.74 -4.46
N GLY A 83 -32.54 11.48 -5.06
CA GLY A 83 -32.64 10.87 -6.39
C GLY A 83 -32.20 11.81 -7.49
N GLU A 84 -32.61 13.08 -7.43
CA GLU A 84 -32.15 14.12 -8.35
C GLU A 84 -30.64 14.35 -8.24
N VAL A 85 -30.10 14.44 -7.03
CA VAL A 85 -28.66 14.61 -6.77
C VAL A 85 -27.85 13.44 -7.36
N LEU A 86 -28.28 12.20 -7.12
CA LEU A 86 -27.61 11.02 -7.67
C LEU A 86 -27.71 11.00 -9.21
N SER A 87 -28.85 11.39 -9.77
CA SER A 87 -29.05 11.49 -11.22
C SER A 87 -28.12 12.53 -11.85
N ASP A 88 -27.99 13.72 -11.25
CA ASP A 88 -27.09 14.78 -11.68
C ASP A 88 -25.63 14.29 -11.69
N ALA A 89 -25.21 13.62 -10.62
CA ALA A 89 -23.86 13.05 -10.51
C ALA A 89 -23.58 11.99 -11.58
N LEU A 90 -24.51 11.07 -11.81
CA LEU A 90 -24.38 10.03 -12.85
C LEU A 90 -24.41 10.63 -14.25
N LYS A 91 -25.19 11.69 -14.48
CA LYS A 91 -25.20 12.41 -15.75
C LYS A 91 -23.86 13.11 -16.00
N ALA A 92 -23.27 13.73 -14.98
CA ALA A 92 -21.94 14.33 -15.08
C ALA A 92 -20.87 13.27 -15.39
N LEU A 93 -20.87 12.13 -14.70
CA LEU A 93 -19.97 11.00 -15.02
C LEU A 93 -20.11 10.56 -16.48
N ARG A 94 -21.35 10.35 -16.95
CA ARG A 94 -21.61 9.91 -18.34
C ARG A 94 -21.23 10.96 -19.39
N GLY A 95 -21.17 12.24 -19.01
CA GLY A 95 -20.69 13.32 -19.85
C GLY A 95 -19.16 13.50 -19.85
N CYS A 96 -18.45 12.84 -18.93
CA CYS A 96 -17.00 12.92 -18.82
C CYS A 96 -16.32 12.15 -19.97
N GLU A 97 -15.49 12.82 -20.77
CA GLU A 97 -14.79 12.20 -21.90
C GLU A 97 -13.80 11.09 -21.47
N GLN A 98 -13.32 11.17 -20.23
CA GLN A 98 -12.40 10.21 -19.61
C GLN A 98 -13.13 9.00 -19.00
N LEU A 99 -14.46 8.96 -19.04
CA LEU A 99 -15.21 7.76 -18.66
C LEU A 99 -15.05 6.69 -19.74
N GLU A 100 -14.62 5.50 -19.34
CA GLU A 100 -14.43 4.39 -20.25
C GLU A 100 -15.77 3.93 -20.86
N LYS A 101 -15.77 3.60 -22.16
CA LYS A 101 -16.98 3.16 -22.89
C LYS A 101 -17.53 1.89 -22.26
N ASP A 102 -18.86 1.80 -22.16
CA ASP A 102 -19.58 0.71 -21.50
C ASP A 102 -19.19 0.48 -20.03
N SER A 103 -18.51 1.44 -19.41
CA SER A 103 -18.11 1.32 -18.02
C SER A 103 -19.30 1.33 -17.09
N LYS A 104 -19.15 0.55 -16.02
CA LYS A 104 -20.10 0.46 -14.93
C LYS A 104 -19.66 1.40 -13.81
N VAL A 105 -20.63 1.81 -12.99
CA VAL A 105 -20.40 2.78 -11.93
C VAL A 105 -20.58 2.12 -10.57
N GLY A 106 -19.56 2.21 -9.72
CA GLY A 106 -19.64 1.81 -8.32
C GLY A 106 -20.05 2.98 -7.42
N LEU A 107 -20.46 2.69 -6.19
CA LEU A 107 -20.71 3.70 -5.17
C LEU A 107 -19.96 3.39 -3.87
N ILE A 108 -19.47 4.42 -3.18
CA ILE A 108 -18.92 4.32 -1.84
C ILE A 108 -19.60 5.35 -0.95
N ALA A 109 -20.14 4.91 0.17
CA ALA A 109 -20.71 5.77 1.19
C ALA A 109 -19.80 5.75 2.43
N TYR A 110 -19.14 6.87 2.70
CA TYR A 110 -18.32 7.06 3.90
C TYR A 110 -19.14 7.45 5.14
N ASP A 111 -20.44 7.72 4.97
CA ASP A 111 -21.37 8.02 6.06
C ASP A 111 -22.67 7.21 5.88
N PRO A 112 -23.10 6.43 6.89
CA PRO A 112 -24.28 5.58 6.79
C PRO A 112 -25.59 6.37 6.59
N LYS A 113 -25.67 7.61 7.07
CA LYS A 113 -26.84 8.48 6.87
C LYS A 113 -26.96 8.93 5.42
N LEU A 114 -25.84 9.14 4.74
CA LEU A 114 -25.83 9.51 3.32
C LEU A 114 -26.23 8.30 2.47
N TRP A 115 -25.74 7.10 2.81
CA TRP A 115 -26.21 5.86 2.20
C TRP A 115 -27.74 5.72 2.29
N ASN A 116 -28.31 5.85 3.49
CA ASN A 116 -29.74 5.69 3.71
C ASN A 116 -30.59 6.68 2.88
N GLN A 117 -30.09 7.89 2.64
CA GLN A 117 -30.79 8.87 1.80
C GLN A 117 -30.84 8.46 0.33
N VAL A 118 -29.77 7.85 -0.21
CA VAL A 118 -29.68 7.52 -1.63
C VAL A 118 -30.12 6.08 -1.96
N ALA A 119 -30.18 5.18 -0.98
CA ALA A 119 -30.39 3.74 -1.19
C ALA A 119 -31.63 3.42 -2.03
N GLY A 120 -32.73 4.16 -1.83
CA GLY A 120 -33.96 4.01 -2.61
C GLY A 120 -33.77 4.29 -4.11
N SER A 121 -32.88 5.21 -4.46
CA SER A 121 -32.57 5.62 -5.83
C SER A 121 -31.50 4.73 -6.49
N VAL A 122 -30.66 4.07 -5.69
CA VAL A 122 -29.55 3.22 -6.17
C VAL A 122 -30.06 2.09 -7.08
N ASN A 123 -31.16 1.43 -6.73
CA ASN A 123 -31.66 0.26 -7.45
C ASN A 123 -32.00 0.52 -8.93
N ASN A 124 -32.36 1.76 -9.29
CA ASN A 124 -32.78 2.13 -10.65
C ASN A 124 -31.73 2.99 -11.38
N SER A 125 -30.54 3.14 -10.81
CA SER A 125 -29.53 4.10 -11.27
C SER A 125 -28.53 3.54 -12.28
N GLY A 126 -28.43 2.21 -12.37
CA GLY A 126 -27.39 1.50 -13.13
C GLY A 126 -26.07 1.31 -12.37
N LEU A 127 -26.04 1.65 -11.08
CA LEU A 127 -24.93 1.31 -10.18
C LEU A 127 -24.81 -0.21 -10.03
N VAL A 128 -23.58 -0.72 -9.89
CA VAL A 128 -23.31 -2.17 -9.94
C VAL A 128 -22.80 -2.76 -8.64
N GLY A 129 -22.48 -1.93 -7.66
CA GLY A 129 -22.08 -2.33 -6.31
C GLY A 129 -21.91 -1.12 -5.41
N ALA A 130 -22.11 -1.31 -4.11
CA ALA A 130 -21.94 -0.25 -3.11
C ALA A 130 -21.01 -0.69 -1.97
N VAL A 131 -20.15 0.21 -1.52
CA VAL A 131 -19.39 0.10 -0.28
C VAL A 131 -20.01 1.02 0.76
N ILE A 132 -20.16 0.55 2.00
CA ILE A 132 -20.75 1.33 3.09
C ILE A 132 -19.84 1.26 4.31
N TYR A 133 -19.43 2.40 4.83
CA TYR A 133 -18.81 2.54 6.14
C TYR A 133 -19.88 2.88 7.17
N ALA A 134 -19.93 2.13 8.26
CA ALA A 134 -20.96 2.28 9.29
C ALA A 134 -20.41 1.91 10.68
N ASN A 135 -21.09 2.33 11.75
CA ASN A 135 -20.83 1.80 13.08
C ASN A 135 -21.66 0.54 13.31
N ASP A 136 -21.28 -0.27 14.31
CA ASP A 136 -22.08 -1.44 14.71
C ASP A 136 -23.54 -1.07 15.03
N ALA A 137 -23.76 0.09 15.68
CA ALA A 137 -25.09 0.59 16.03
C ALA A 137 -25.97 0.95 14.81
N ASP A 138 -25.36 1.24 13.65
CA ASP A 138 -26.08 1.64 12.44
C ASP A 138 -26.58 0.43 11.63
N LEU A 139 -26.06 -0.78 11.88
CA LEU A 139 -26.35 -1.98 11.08
C LEU A 139 -27.85 -2.29 10.96
N ALA A 140 -28.60 -2.11 12.06
CA ALA A 140 -30.03 -2.41 12.09
C ALA A 140 -30.88 -1.42 11.28
N THR A 141 -30.34 -0.24 10.97
CA THR A 141 -31.05 0.85 10.29
C THR A 141 -30.50 1.14 8.89
N LEU A 142 -29.49 0.40 8.42
CA LEU A 142 -29.00 0.52 7.05
C LEU A 142 -30.07 0.07 6.05
N GLU A 143 -30.39 0.96 5.12
CA GLU A 143 -31.30 0.68 4.03
C GLU A 143 -30.76 -0.43 3.13
N LYS A 144 -31.67 -1.26 2.64
CA LYS A 144 -31.35 -2.40 1.77
C LYS A 144 -31.28 -1.96 0.30
N SER A 145 -30.47 -2.65 -0.48
CA SER A 145 -30.42 -2.49 -1.93
C SER A 145 -30.29 -3.86 -2.60
N ASN A 146 -30.68 -3.94 -3.87
CA ASN A 146 -30.65 -5.16 -4.67
C ASN A 146 -29.31 -5.35 -5.40
N ILE A 147 -28.39 -4.40 -5.29
CA ILE A 147 -27.03 -4.52 -5.83
C ILE A 147 -26.11 -5.18 -4.79
N PRO A 148 -24.97 -5.76 -5.19
CA PRO A 148 -23.96 -6.22 -4.25
C PRO A 148 -23.51 -5.11 -3.29
N ILE A 149 -23.29 -5.44 -2.02
CA ILE A 149 -22.87 -4.53 -0.96
C ILE A 149 -21.65 -5.08 -0.21
N LEU A 150 -20.66 -4.22 0.00
CA LEU A 150 -19.56 -4.41 0.95
C LEU A 150 -19.74 -3.45 2.14
N ARG A 151 -19.71 -3.96 3.37
CA ARG A 151 -19.81 -3.18 4.60
C ARG A 151 -18.52 -3.22 5.40
N HIS A 152 -18.10 -2.05 5.86
CA HIS A 152 -17.01 -1.87 6.81
C HIS A 152 -17.56 -1.32 8.11
N ILE A 153 -17.52 -2.14 9.16
CA ILE A 153 -18.15 -1.83 10.44
C ILE A 153 -17.07 -1.45 11.46
N ALA A 154 -17.14 -0.20 11.92
CA ALA A 154 -16.32 0.26 13.03
C ALA A 154 -16.82 -0.34 14.36
N GLY A 155 -15.90 -0.90 15.14
CA GLY A 155 -16.18 -1.63 16.36
C GLY A 155 -16.21 -3.15 16.16
N ARG A 156 -16.42 -3.87 17.27
CA ARG A 156 -16.52 -5.33 17.27
C ARG A 156 -17.97 -5.72 17.06
N THR A 157 -18.31 -6.11 15.83
CA THR A 157 -19.62 -6.73 15.55
C THR A 157 -19.54 -8.25 15.55
N ALA A 158 -20.60 -8.90 16.06
CA ALA A 158 -20.79 -10.34 15.92
C ALA A 158 -21.44 -10.71 14.57
N ILE A 159 -21.97 -9.73 13.84
CA ILE A 159 -22.70 -9.92 12.58
C ILE A 159 -21.71 -9.86 11.43
N ILE A 160 -21.17 -11.02 11.04
CA ILE A 160 -20.29 -11.16 9.88
C ILE A 160 -21.02 -11.97 8.83
N GLU A 161 -21.33 -11.33 7.70
CA GLU A 161 -22.06 -11.92 6.58
C GLU A 161 -21.15 -12.07 5.36
N ARG A 162 -21.23 -13.23 4.70
CA ARG A 162 -20.50 -13.59 3.48
C ARG A 162 -21.42 -14.41 2.59
N GLY A 163 -22.14 -13.77 1.68
CA GLY A 163 -23.06 -14.47 0.78
C GLY A 163 -24.17 -13.57 0.27
N ASP A 164 -24.90 -14.04 -0.74
CA ASP A 164 -26.10 -13.37 -1.28
C ASP A 164 -25.88 -11.90 -1.69
N GLY A 165 -24.69 -11.61 -2.24
CA GLY A 165 -24.30 -10.26 -2.65
C GLY A 165 -23.91 -9.33 -1.51
N LEU A 166 -23.88 -9.80 -0.25
CA LEU A 166 -23.52 -9.00 0.92
C LEU A 166 -22.25 -9.54 1.58
N THR A 167 -21.33 -8.62 1.88
CA THR A 167 -20.05 -8.92 2.52
C THR A 167 -19.78 -7.94 3.65
N THR A 168 -19.51 -8.42 4.86
CA THR A 168 -19.26 -7.56 6.03
C THR A 168 -17.88 -7.82 6.64
N TYR A 169 -17.14 -6.74 6.89
CA TYR A 169 -15.91 -6.71 7.69
C TYR A 169 -16.11 -5.87 8.95
N SER A 170 -15.44 -6.25 10.03
CA SER A 170 -15.45 -5.52 11.29
C SER A 170 -14.03 -5.10 11.70
N TYR A 171 -13.93 -3.96 12.37
CA TYR A 171 -12.67 -3.35 12.78
C TYR A 171 -12.74 -2.95 14.25
N SER A 172 -12.32 -3.85 15.14
CA SER A 172 -12.52 -3.67 16.58
C SER A 172 -11.78 -2.48 17.19
N SER A 173 -10.71 -2.00 16.55
CA SER A 173 -9.95 -0.83 16.97
C SER A 173 -10.49 0.49 16.41
N ALA A 174 -11.36 0.44 15.38
CA ALA A 174 -11.92 1.64 14.78
C ALA A 174 -12.95 2.28 15.70
N LYS A 175 -12.79 3.59 15.94
CA LYS A 175 -13.65 4.37 16.84
C LYS A 175 -15.02 4.67 16.22
N SER A 176 -15.04 4.95 14.92
CA SER A 176 -16.26 5.22 14.17
C SER A 176 -16.12 4.90 12.68
N HIS A 177 -17.23 4.99 11.94
CA HIS A 177 -17.25 4.83 10.47
C HIS A 177 -16.32 5.81 9.74
N LEU A 178 -15.95 6.93 10.37
CA LEU A 178 -15.02 7.91 9.84
C LEU A 178 -13.55 7.43 9.80
N MET A 179 -13.28 6.21 10.25
CA MET A 179 -11.94 5.59 10.19
C MET A 179 -11.31 5.59 8.79
N ALA A 180 -12.14 5.61 7.74
CA ALA A 180 -11.69 5.63 6.36
C ALA A 180 -11.91 6.98 5.65
N THR A 181 -12.29 8.02 6.38
CA THR A 181 -12.54 9.36 5.84
C THR A 181 -11.36 10.26 6.21
N PRO A 182 -10.49 10.64 5.26
CA PRO A 182 -9.37 11.52 5.54
C PRO A 182 -9.79 12.83 6.20
N PHE A 183 -8.89 13.38 7.03
CA PHE A 183 -9.05 14.68 7.69
C PHE A 183 -10.15 14.75 8.75
N GLN A 184 -10.56 13.59 9.27
CA GLN A 184 -11.45 13.45 10.43
C GLN A 184 -10.66 13.00 11.66
N ASP A 185 -11.13 13.35 12.86
CA ASP A 185 -10.46 13.00 14.12
C ASP A 185 -10.31 11.50 14.35
N ASP A 186 -11.23 10.71 13.80
CA ASP A 186 -11.26 9.24 13.93
C ASP A 186 -10.57 8.52 12.77
N PHE A 187 -9.97 9.24 11.81
CA PHE A 187 -9.24 8.65 10.69
C PHE A 187 -8.09 7.77 11.21
N ASP A 188 -8.05 6.51 10.74
CA ASP A 188 -6.96 5.58 11.03
C ASP A 188 -6.39 5.05 9.71
N TYR A 189 -5.17 5.50 9.39
CA TYR A 189 -4.55 5.24 8.11
C TYR A 189 -4.39 3.74 7.79
N TRP A 190 -4.04 2.92 8.79
CA TRP A 190 -3.80 1.48 8.57
C TRP A 190 -5.10 0.71 8.37
N THR A 191 -6.13 1.03 9.15
CA THR A 191 -7.48 0.47 8.99
C THR A 191 -8.08 0.90 7.66
N GLU A 192 -7.90 2.17 7.28
CA GLU A 192 -8.31 2.69 5.98
C GLU A 192 -7.62 1.93 4.85
N SER A 193 -6.28 1.82 4.88
CA SER A 193 -5.48 1.11 3.88
C SER A 193 -5.94 -0.34 3.69
N LEU A 194 -6.18 -1.07 4.79
CA LEU A 194 -6.72 -2.43 4.76
C LEU A 194 -8.14 -2.49 4.17
N SER A 195 -9.01 -1.55 4.55
CA SER A 195 -10.38 -1.46 4.03
C SER A 195 -10.41 -1.09 2.55
N HIS A 196 -9.45 -0.27 2.10
CA HIS A 196 -9.31 0.17 0.72
C HIS A 196 -8.94 -0.97 -0.22
N THR A 197 -7.99 -1.84 0.15
CA THR A 197 -7.72 -3.07 -0.60
C THR A 197 -8.96 -3.96 -0.73
N ARG A 198 -9.78 -4.05 0.33
CA ARG A 198 -11.06 -4.78 0.29
C ARG A 198 -12.06 -4.10 -0.64
N ASN A 199 -12.10 -2.77 -0.66
CA ASN A 199 -12.92 -2.01 -1.62
C ASN A 199 -12.51 -2.30 -3.06
N LEU A 200 -11.22 -2.24 -3.37
CA LEU A 200 -10.71 -2.54 -4.71
C LEU A 200 -11.04 -3.98 -5.12
N THR A 201 -10.88 -4.95 -4.21
CA THR A 201 -11.21 -6.36 -4.44
C THR A 201 -12.69 -6.56 -4.77
N PHE A 202 -13.56 -5.78 -4.13
CA PHE A 202 -15.01 -5.84 -4.35
C PHE A 202 -15.45 -5.07 -5.59
N LEU A 203 -14.98 -3.83 -5.76
CA LEU A 203 -15.44 -2.92 -6.81
C LEU A 203 -14.88 -3.27 -8.18
N LYS A 204 -13.57 -3.51 -8.32
CA LYS A 204 -12.94 -3.71 -9.64
C LYS A 204 -13.64 -4.79 -10.50
N PRO A 205 -14.02 -5.97 -9.96
CA PRO A 205 -14.77 -6.96 -10.74
C PRO A 205 -16.16 -6.50 -11.16
N LEU A 206 -16.84 -5.69 -10.34
CA LEU A 206 -18.18 -5.18 -10.62
C LEU A 206 -18.13 -4.05 -11.66
N THR A 207 -17.17 -3.14 -11.53
CA THR A 207 -16.93 -2.01 -12.44
C THR A 207 -16.17 -2.40 -13.72
N ASN A 208 -15.65 -3.63 -13.79
CA ASN A 208 -14.76 -4.14 -14.83
C ASN A 208 -13.45 -3.33 -14.97
N GLY A 209 -12.84 -2.99 -13.83
CA GLY A 209 -11.58 -2.25 -13.75
C GLY A 209 -11.63 -1.14 -12.70
N PRO A 210 -10.62 -0.26 -12.66
CA PRO A 210 -9.47 -0.23 -13.55
C PRO A 210 -8.46 -1.34 -13.21
N TYR A 211 -7.95 -2.01 -14.24
CA TYR A 211 -6.89 -3.01 -14.12
C TYR A 211 -5.61 -2.48 -14.74
N PHE A 212 -4.49 -2.73 -14.04
CA PHE A 212 -3.15 -2.37 -14.46
C PHE A 212 -2.25 -3.58 -14.30
N ASP A 213 -1.22 -3.66 -15.14
CA ASP A 213 -0.20 -4.69 -15.05
C ASP A 213 0.75 -4.34 -13.90
N LEU A 214 0.47 -4.86 -12.71
CA LEU A 214 1.21 -4.57 -11.49
C LEU A 214 2.67 -5.05 -11.57
N GLU A 215 2.91 -6.14 -12.30
CA GLU A 215 4.27 -6.65 -12.53
C GLU A 215 5.05 -5.70 -13.42
N ALA A 216 4.46 -5.28 -14.54
CA ALA A 216 5.12 -4.32 -15.43
C ALA A 216 5.44 -2.98 -14.74
N ILE A 217 4.56 -2.52 -13.83
CA ILE A 217 4.80 -1.30 -13.03
C ILE A 217 5.99 -1.50 -12.09
N TRP A 218 6.06 -2.65 -11.42
CA TRP A 218 7.17 -2.93 -10.49
C TRP A 218 8.49 -3.19 -11.22
N ASP A 219 8.45 -3.89 -12.35
CA ASP A 219 9.62 -4.11 -13.21
C ASP A 219 10.12 -2.78 -13.81
N GLU A 220 9.21 -1.85 -14.17
CA GLU A 220 9.58 -0.49 -14.58
C GLU A 220 10.31 0.27 -13.45
N HIS A 221 9.77 0.19 -12.23
CA HIS A 221 10.35 0.87 -11.07
C HIS A 221 11.78 0.40 -10.79
N THR A 222 11.96 -0.92 -10.64
CA THR A 222 13.24 -1.54 -10.33
C THR A 222 14.26 -1.39 -11.46
N TYR A 223 13.81 -1.37 -12.72
CA TYR A 223 14.67 -1.07 -13.85
C TYR A 223 15.33 0.32 -13.72
N TYR A 224 14.56 1.36 -13.37
CA TYR A 224 15.12 2.70 -13.18
C TYR A 224 16.03 2.81 -11.94
N GLU A 225 15.76 2.05 -10.88
CA GLU A 225 16.59 2.06 -9.67
C GLU A 225 17.94 1.36 -9.86
N PHE A 226 17.95 0.18 -10.48
CA PHE A 226 19.11 -0.71 -10.48
C PHE A 226 19.86 -0.75 -11.82
N ALA A 227 19.13 -0.77 -12.95
CA ALA A 227 19.75 -0.89 -14.27
C ALA A 227 20.13 0.49 -14.83
N ASP A 228 19.16 1.40 -14.97
CA ASP A 228 19.37 2.73 -15.53
C ASP A 228 19.93 3.73 -14.52
N ARG A 229 19.68 3.50 -13.22
CA ARG A 229 20.10 4.34 -12.10
C ARG A 229 19.68 5.81 -12.26
N SER A 230 18.40 6.03 -12.53
CA SER A 230 17.82 7.36 -12.80
C SER A 230 16.83 7.79 -11.72
N VAL A 231 17.25 8.73 -10.88
CA VAL A 231 16.41 9.28 -9.78
C VAL A 231 15.10 9.87 -10.32
N GLU A 232 15.16 10.66 -11.40
CA GLU A 232 13.97 11.32 -11.93
C GLU A 232 12.95 10.32 -12.48
N HIS A 233 13.42 9.29 -13.19
CA HIS A 233 12.55 8.27 -13.75
C HIS A 233 11.98 7.34 -12.67
N THR A 234 12.78 6.93 -11.68
CA THR A 234 12.29 6.23 -10.48
C THR A 234 11.17 7.03 -9.83
N MET A 235 11.40 8.31 -9.52
CA MET A 235 10.38 9.17 -8.92
C MET A 235 9.14 9.36 -9.81
N SER A 236 9.24 9.21 -11.12
CA SER A 236 8.11 9.35 -12.06
C SER A 236 7.11 8.19 -12.00
N THR A 237 7.56 7.01 -11.54
CA THR A 237 6.74 5.81 -11.37
C THR A 237 5.96 5.79 -10.05
N MET A 238 6.21 6.78 -9.19
CA MET A 238 5.57 6.91 -7.89
C MET A 238 4.44 7.94 -7.90
N VAL A 239 3.46 7.77 -7.00
CA VAL A 239 2.35 8.73 -6.80
C VAL A 239 2.84 10.10 -6.29
N ASP A 240 1.90 11.03 -6.06
CA ASP A 240 2.24 12.36 -5.55
C ASP A 240 2.78 12.35 -4.12
N GLN A 241 2.31 11.42 -3.28
CA GLN A 241 2.80 11.21 -1.91
C GLN A 241 3.29 9.78 -1.67
N PRO A 242 4.48 9.42 -2.17
CA PRO A 242 5.02 8.08 -1.98
C PRO A 242 5.66 7.90 -0.60
N TYR A 243 5.82 6.64 -0.19
CA TYR A 243 6.47 6.27 1.08
C TYR A 243 7.33 5.02 0.91
N VAL A 244 8.61 5.09 1.26
CA VAL A 244 9.49 3.90 1.32
C VAL A 244 10.01 3.73 2.73
N ASN A 245 9.99 2.50 3.22
CA ASN A 245 10.59 2.11 4.48
C ASN A 245 11.35 0.80 4.36
N HIS A 246 12.67 0.91 4.51
CA HIS A 246 13.56 -0.20 4.78
C HIS A 246 13.49 -0.54 6.27
N VAL A 247 12.67 -1.53 6.60
CA VAL A 247 12.25 -1.84 7.97
C VAL A 247 13.43 -2.01 8.95
N PRO A 248 14.52 -2.72 8.62
CA PRO A 248 15.58 -2.99 9.60
C PRO A 248 16.43 -1.77 9.95
N THR A 249 16.57 -0.81 9.03
CA THR A 249 17.44 0.37 9.19
C THR A 249 16.65 1.67 9.33
N LEU A 250 15.32 1.63 9.19
CA LEU A 250 14.43 2.80 9.17
C LEU A 250 14.85 3.84 8.12
N THR A 251 15.48 3.38 7.03
CA THR A 251 15.86 4.25 5.90
C THR A 251 14.75 4.31 4.86
N GLY A 252 14.79 5.33 4.00
CA GLY A 252 13.73 5.63 3.04
C GLY A 252 13.26 7.07 3.18
N GLY A 253 11.97 7.31 2.97
CA GLY A 253 11.42 8.66 3.03
C GLY A 253 9.92 8.73 2.80
N ILE A 254 9.32 9.84 3.21
CA ILE A 254 7.90 10.15 3.01
C ILE A 254 7.78 11.38 2.11
N GLY A 255 6.94 11.28 1.08
CA GLY A 255 6.72 12.32 0.10
C GLY A 255 7.87 12.45 -0.91
N ARG A 256 7.57 13.08 -2.05
CA ARG A 256 8.51 13.13 -3.20
C ARG A 256 9.83 13.81 -2.88
N LYS A 257 9.79 14.89 -2.08
CA LYS A 257 11.00 15.65 -1.73
C LYS A 257 11.99 14.80 -0.94
N SER A 258 11.52 14.14 0.12
CA SER A 258 12.37 13.31 0.98
C SER A 258 12.90 12.11 0.21
N LEU A 259 12.04 11.44 -0.57
CA LEU A 259 12.43 10.28 -1.38
C LEU A 259 13.39 10.63 -2.51
N THR A 260 13.22 11.77 -3.19
CA THR A 260 14.18 12.21 -4.21
C THR A 260 15.58 12.41 -3.61
N THR A 261 15.65 12.98 -2.40
CA THR A 261 16.92 13.13 -1.67
C THR A 261 17.48 11.78 -1.26
N PHE A 262 16.68 10.91 -0.66
CA PHE A 262 17.11 9.56 -0.29
C PHE A 262 17.64 8.77 -1.50
N TYR A 263 16.92 8.77 -2.62
CA TYR A 263 17.33 8.05 -3.82
C TYR A 263 18.63 8.55 -4.42
N ARG A 264 18.78 9.87 -4.51
CA ARG A 264 19.97 10.52 -5.06
C ARG A 264 21.19 10.32 -4.16
N ASP A 265 21.01 10.48 -2.85
CA ASP A 265 22.15 10.65 -1.94
C ASP A 265 22.51 9.35 -1.20
N ASN A 266 21.56 8.41 -1.01
CA ASN A 266 21.73 7.25 -0.13
C ASN A 266 21.32 5.89 -0.72
N PHE A 267 20.79 5.82 -1.95
CA PHE A 267 20.31 4.55 -2.52
C PHE A 267 20.87 4.24 -3.92
N ILE A 268 20.36 4.90 -4.97
CA ILE A 268 20.53 4.46 -6.37
C ILE A 268 22.02 4.33 -6.75
N PHE A 269 22.82 5.34 -6.40
CA PHE A 269 24.25 5.37 -6.74
C PHE A 269 25.15 4.67 -5.71
N GLN A 270 24.59 4.26 -4.57
CA GLN A 270 25.32 3.55 -3.51
C GLN A 270 25.19 2.02 -3.62
N ASN A 271 24.29 1.50 -4.45
CA ASN A 271 24.25 0.07 -4.76
C ASN A 271 25.53 -0.36 -5.50
N SER A 272 26.08 -1.53 -5.14
CA SER A 272 27.24 -2.11 -5.81
C SER A 272 27.02 -2.29 -7.31
N ASP A 273 28.09 -2.29 -8.10
CA ASP A 273 27.98 -2.41 -9.56
C ASP A 273 27.60 -3.85 -9.97
N ASP A 274 27.91 -4.82 -9.12
CA ASP A 274 27.56 -6.24 -9.26
C ASP A 274 26.27 -6.62 -8.53
N THR A 275 25.44 -5.63 -8.15
CA THR A 275 24.14 -5.89 -7.51
C THR A 275 23.25 -6.73 -8.44
N GLU A 276 22.71 -7.82 -7.91
CA GLU A 276 21.78 -8.72 -8.57
C GLU A 276 20.59 -9.01 -7.66
N LEU A 277 19.37 -8.99 -8.23
CA LEU A 277 18.14 -9.40 -7.56
C LEU A 277 17.74 -10.79 -8.09
N GLU A 278 17.95 -11.84 -7.31
CA GLU A 278 17.47 -13.19 -7.64
C GLU A 278 16.07 -13.40 -7.07
N LEU A 279 15.03 -13.25 -7.92
CA LEU A 279 13.64 -13.48 -7.52
C LEU A 279 13.40 -14.95 -7.16
N ILE A 280 12.88 -15.20 -5.96
CA ILE A 280 12.53 -16.54 -5.46
C ILE A 280 11.04 -16.80 -5.62
N SER A 281 10.21 -15.83 -5.24
CA SER A 281 8.76 -15.93 -5.36
C SER A 281 8.14 -14.54 -5.53
N ARG A 282 6.97 -14.49 -6.19
CA ARG A 282 6.17 -13.27 -6.39
C ARG A 282 4.69 -13.60 -6.17
N THR A 283 4.03 -12.80 -5.35
CA THR A 283 2.58 -12.86 -5.13
C THR A 283 1.93 -11.55 -5.56
N ILE A 284 0.90 -11.66 -6.41
CA ILE A 284 0.16 -10.50 -6.93
C ILE A 284 -1.19 -10.40 -6.22
N GLY A 285 -1.42 -9.27 -5.55
CA GLY A 285 -2.72 -8.88 -5.00
C GLY A 285 -3.52 -7.99 -5.94
N ILE A 286 -4.63 -7.43 -5.46
CA ILE A 286 -5.46 -6.50 -6.24
C ILE A 286 -4.80 -5.13 -6.48
N ASP A 287 -3.84 -4.79 -5.61
CA ASP A 287 -3.19 -3.48 -5.48
C ASP A 287 -1.72 -3.58 -5.03
N ARG A 288 -1.12 -4.77 -5.04
CA ARG A 288 0.25 -4.94 -4.51
C ARG A 288 0.99 -6.11 -5.12
N VAL A 289 2.31 -5.99 -5.10
CA VAL A 289 3.28 -7.05 -5.39
C VAL A 289 3.99 -7.40 -4.09
N VAL A 290 4.15 -8.69 -3.81
CA VAL A 290 4.98 -9.19 -2.72
C VAL A 290 6.07 -10.06 -3.31
N ASP A 291 7.30 -9.57 -3.27
CA ASP A 291 8.48 -10.28 -3.77
C ASP A 291 9.31 -10.84 -2.62
N GLU A 292 9.69 -12.10 -2.76
CA GLU A 292 10.73 -12.76 -2.00
C GLU A 292 11.94 -12.93 -2.93
N PHE A 293 13.10 -12.40 -2.56
CA PHE A 293 14.29 -12.42 -3.43
C PHE A 293 15.58 -12.46 -2.62
N LEU A 294 16.68 -12.85 -3.27
CA LEU A 294 18.02 -12.71 -2.72
C LEU A 294 18.69 -11.46 -3.31
N TYR A 295 19.07 -10.53 -2.44
CA TYR A 295 19.89 -9.38 -2.78
C TYR A 295 21.36 -9.77 -2.72
N LYS A 296 22.01 -9.83 -3.89
CA LYS A 296 23.43 -10.21 -4.02
C LYS A 296 24.26 -9.01 -4.39
N PHE A 297 25.43 -8.89 -3.78
CA PHE A 297 26.36 -7.80 -4.06
C PHE A 297 27.72 -8.09 -3.43
N THR A 298 28.76 -7.40 -3.90
CA THR A 298 30.01 -7.27 -3.14
C THR A 298 29.98 -5.99 -2.32
N HIS A 299 30.28 -6.05 -1.02
CA HIS A 299 30.33 -4.88 -0.13
C HIS A 299 31.64 -4.08 -0.33
N ASN A 300 31.82 -3.52 -1.52
CA ASN A 300 33.01 -2.77 -1.98
C ASN A 300 32.85 -1.24 -1.92
N LYS A 301 31.69 -0.76 -1.49
CA LYS A 301 31.34 0.65 -1.28
C LYS A 301 30.47 0.77 -0.04
N THR A 302 30.37 1.97 0.53
CA THR A 302 29.42 2.24 1.60
C THR A 302 28.00 2.16 1.04
N ILE A 303 27.13 1.37 1.69
CA ILE A 303 25.73 1.18 1.30
C ILE A 303 24.85 1.66 2.47
N ASP A 304 24.58 2.96 2.53
CA ASP A 304 23.97 3.61 3.69
C ASP A 304 22.61 3.03 4.06
N TRP A 305 21.80 2.69 3.05
CA TRP A 305 20.45 2.20 3.26
C TRP A 305 20.41 0.80 3.90
N LEU A 306 21.42 -0.03 3.63
CA LEU A 306 21.52 -1.42 4.10
C LEU A 306 22.38 -1.54 5.37
N LEU A 307 23.48 -0.79 5.41
CA LEU A 307 24.53 -0.86 6.43
C LEU A 307 24.99 0.55 6.84
N PRO A 308 24.12 1.36 7.49
CA PRO A 308 24.47 2.72 7.87
C PRO A 308 25.77 2.78 8.69
N GLY A 309 26.77 3.51 8.20
CA GLY A 309 28.04 3.75 8.89
C GLY A 309 29.05 2.59 8.87
N VAL A 310 28.79 1.50 8.14
CA VAL A 310 29.74 0.39 7.99
C VAL A 310 30.59 0.60 6.73
N PRO A 311 31.94 0.67 6.83
CA PRO A 311 32.80 0.81 5.66
C PRO A 311 32.88 -0.49 4.84
N PRO A 312 33.32 -0.43 3.56
CA PRO A 312 33.51 -1.59 2.71
C PRO A 312 34.30 -2.71 3.38
N THR A 313 33.89 -3.95 3.12
CA THR A 313 34.55 -5.17 3.63
C THR A 313 35.01 -6.12 2.53
N ASP A 314 34.68 -5.81 1.27
CA ASP A 314 34.96 -6.61 0.07
C ASP A 314 34.43 -8.05 0.10
N LYS A 315 33.49 -8.33 1.00
CA LYS A 315 32.82 -9.63 1.08
C LYS A 315 31.67 -9.70 0.09
N LYS A 316 31.52 -10.86 -0.54
CA LYS A 316 30.32 -11.22 -1.30
C LYS A 316 29.19 -11.55 -0.34
N MET A 317 28.02 -11.03 -0.64
CA MET A 317 26.83 -11.10 0.20
C MET A 317 25.69 -11.69 -0.62
N GLU A 318 24.88 -12.52 0.03
CA GLU A 318 23.60 -13.00 -0.50
C GLU A 318 22.58 -12.95 0.63
N VAL A 319 21.67 -12.00 0.59
CA VAL A 319 20.78 -11.73 1.72
C VAL A 319 19.32 -11.94 1.30
N PRO A 320 18.53 -12.72 2.04
CA PRO A 320 17.09 -12.82 1.83
C PRO A 320 16.37 -11.50 2.12
N PHE A 321 15.53 -11.08 1.18
CA PHE A 321 14.70 -9.89 1.24
C PHE A 321 13.23 -10.24 1.01
N THR A 322 12.35 -9.46 1.61
CA THR A 322 10.92 -9.40 1.30
C THR A 322 10.54 -7.96 1.01
N ALA A 323 9.97 -7.70 -0.16
CA ALA A 323 9.42 -6.40 -0.52
C ALA A 323 7.89 -6.50 -0.64
N VAL A 324 7.18 -5.67 0.11
CA VAL A 324 5.73 -5.47 -0.02
C VAL A 324 5.52 -4.11 -0.68
N VAL A 325 5.13 -4.14 -1.95
CA VAL A 325 5.00 -2.97 -2.81
C VAL A 325 3.54 -2.72 -3.12
N ASN A 326 2.98 -1.62 -2.64
CA ASN A 326 1.60 -1.23 -2.91
C ASN A 326 1.54 -0.24 -4.06
N ILE A 327 0.58 -0.45 -4.93
CA ILE A 327 0.37 0.29 -6.18
C ILE A 327 -1.01 0.92 -6.10
N ARG A 328 -1.07 2.20 -6.47
CA ARG A 328 -2.32 2.95 -6.63
C ARG A 328 -2.47 3.28 -8.11
N GLY A 329 -3.50 2.70 -8.73
CA GLY A 329 -3.67 2.78 -10.17
C GLY A 329 -2.45 2.23 -10.92
N ASP A 330 -1.71 3.12 -11.57
CA ASP A 330 -0.54 2.79 -12.40
C ASP A 330 0.81 3.23 -11.80
N ARG A 331 0.85 3.51 -10.50
CA ARG A 331 2.04 4.02 -9.82
C ARG A 331 2.28 3.38 -8.46
N LEU A 332 3.54 3.31 -8.09
CA LEU A 332 3.94 2.91 -6.75
C LEU A 332 3.46 3.92 -5.72
N TYR A 333 2.80 3.41 -4.68
CA TYR A 333 2.39 4.19 -3.54
C TYR A 333 3.35 4.03 -2.36
N HIS A 334 3.49 2.81 -1.84
CA HIS A 334 4.38 2.56 -0.72
C HIS A 334 5.14 1.26 -0.85
N GLU A 335 6.29 1.22 -0.18
CA GLU A 335 7.18 0.07 -0.14
C GLU A 335 7.61 -0.21 1.29
N HIS A 336 7.39 -1.45 1.73
CA HIS A 336 7.99 -1.97 2.95
C HIS A 336 8.95 -3.09 2.56
N ILE A 337 10.24 -2.84 2.75
CA ILE A 337 11.30 -3.80 2.40
C ILE A 337 11.95 -4.26 3.70
N ALA A 338 11.98 -5.56 3.91
CA ALA A 338 12.51 -6.18 5.11
C ALA A 338 13.58 -7.22 4.76
N TRP A 339 14.56 -7.34 5.66
CA TRP A 339 15.59 -8.37 5.66
C TRP A 339 16.03 -8.61 7.11
N ASP A 340 16.83 -9.65 7.34
CA ASP A 340 17.41 -9.91 8.66
C ASP A 340 18.79 -9.24 8.78
N GLN A 341 18.90 -8.17 9.59
CA GLN A 341 20.16 -7.48 9.82
C GLN A 341 21.21 -8.39 10.49
N GLY A 342 20.78 -9.38 11.29
CA GLY A 342 21.68 -10.37 11.87
C GLY A 342 22.43 -11.15 10.79
N THR A 343 21.69 -11.66 9.80
CA THR A 343 22.25 -12.35 8.62
C THR A 343 23.26 -11.48 7.87
N VAL A 344 22.95 -10.20 7.65
CA VAL A 344 23.88 -9.26 7.01
C VAL A 344 25.19 -9.14 7.82
N LEU A 345 25.09 -8.85 9.12
CA LEU A 345 26.27 -8.69 9.97
C LEU A 345 27.07 -9.99 10.11
N ALA A 346 26.41 -11.16 10.12
CA ALA A 346 27.06 -12.47 10.16
C ALA A 346 27.88 -12.76 8.90
N GLN A 347 27.33 -12.54 7.72
CA GLN A 347 28.06 -12.72 6.47
C GLN A 347 29.26 -11.75 6.38
N LEU A 348 29.10 -10.52 6.88
CA LEU A 348 30.20 -9.55 6.99
C LEU A 348 31.23 -9.90 8.07
N GLY A 349 30.94 -10.85 8.98
CA GLY A 349 31.80 -11.19 10.11
C GLY A 349 31.86 -10.10 11.18
N LEU A 350 30.81 -9.29 11.29
CA LEU A 350 30.68 -8.15 12.21
C LEU A 350 29.82 -8.46 13.44
N ILE A 351 29.26 -9.66 13.54
CA ILE A 351 28.55 -10.15 14.73
C ILE A 351 29.32 -11.34 15.34
N PRO A 352 29.59 -11.32 16.66
CA PRO A 352 30.17 -12.48 17.35
C PRO A 352 29.26 -13.72 17.27
N GLN A 353 29.86 -14.91 17.23
CA GLN A 353 29.10 -16.18 17.28
C GLN A 353 28.43 -16.40 18.63
N TYR A 354 29.00 -15.85 19.71
CA TYR A 354 28.47 -15.93 21.06
C TYR A 354 28.35 -14.54 21.67
N LEU A 355 27.27 -14.30 22.39
CA LEU A 355 27.06 -13.07 23.16
C LEU A 355 26.87 -13.41 24.64
N PRO A 356 27.29 -12.51 25.55
CA PRO A 356 27.06 -12.67 26.98
C PRO A 356 25.56 -12.88 27.28
N PHE A 357 25.28 -13.77 28.23
CA PHE A 357 23.94 -13.99 28.77
C PHE A 357 23.88 -13.37 30.18
N PRO A 358 23.33 -12.16 30.34
CA PRO A 358 23.43 -11.40 31.59
C PRO A 358 22.38 -11.79 32.65
N TYR A 359 21.52 -12.77 32.35
CA TYR A 359 20.42 -13.18 33.21
C TYR A 359 20.76 -14.46 33.99
N PRO A 360 20.14 -14.70 35.17
CA PRO A 360 20.39 -15.91 35.94
C PRO A 360 20.12 -17.19 35.15
N VAL A 361 21.05 -18.13 35.22
CA VAL A 361 20.90 -19.48 34.64
C VAL A 361 20.58 -20.47 35.76
N ALA A 362 19.60 -21.35 35.54
CA ALA A 362 19.28 -22.39 36.52
C ALA A 362 20.52 -23.25 36.83
N GLY A 363 20.87 -23.37 38.11
CA GLY A 363 22.08 -24.08 38.53
C GLY A 363 23.39 -23.29 38.35
N GLN A 364 23.31 -21.97 38.09
CA GLN A 364 24.47 -21.09 38.01
C GLN A 364 25.32 -21.14 39.29
N LYS A 365 26.61 -21.44 39.10
CA LYS A 365 27.63 -21.28 40.16
C LYS A 365 27.84 -19.80 40.46
N GLU A 366 28.11 -19.50 41.72
CA GLU A 366 28.43 -18.15 42.16
C GLU A 366 29.65 -17.60 41.38
N GLY A 367 29.51 -16.38 40.83
CA GLY A 367 30.57 -15.72 40.05
C GLY A 367 30.76 -16.22 38.62
N ALA A 368 30.09 -17.30 38.18
CA ALA A 368 30.21 -17.81 36.81
C ALA A 368 29.53 -16.89 35.79
N LYS A 369 30.19 -16.67 34.65
CA LYS A 369 29.64 -15.96 33.49
C LYS A 369 29.15 -16.95 32.45
N TYR A 370 28.14 -16.55 31.72
CA TYR A 370 27.55 -17.38 30.68
C TYR A 370 27.44 -16.61 29.38
N GLU A 371 27.46 -17.34 28.28
CA GLU A 371 27.18 -16.83 26.95
C GLU A 371 26.24 -17.79 26.21
N TYR A 372 25.55 -17.27 25.20
CA TYR A 372 24.70 -18.04 24.32
C TYR A 372 25.15 -17.87 22.87
N ARG A 373 24.98 -18.93 22.07
CA ARG A 373 25.22 -18.85 20.63
C ARG A 373 24.14 -17.97 20.00
N VAL A 374 24.55 -16.96 19.25
CA VAL A 374 23.63 -16.05 18.56
C VAL A 374 22.79 -16.86 17.55
N PRO A 375 21.45 -16.73 17.54
CA PRO A 375 20.56 -17.50 16.66
C PRO A 375 20.53 -16.91 15.23
N VAL A 376 21.69 -16.82 14.60
CA VAL A 376 21.89 -16.30 13.24
C VAL A 376 22.84 -17.23 12.50
N THR A 377 22.49 -17.61 11.27
CA THR A 377 23.26 -18.57 10.46
C THR A 377 23.93 -17.96 9.23
N GLY A 378 23.74 -16.66 8.97
CA GLY A 378 24.42 -15.97 7.88
C GLY A 378 24.01 -16.54 6.51
N ILE A 379 24.98 -16.96 5.70
CA ILE A 379 24.76 -17.40 4.31
C ILE A 379 23.81 -18.61 4.18
N ASP A 380 23.71 -19.42 5.23
CA ASP A 380 22.82 -20.59 5.26
C ASP A 380 21.35 -20.21 5.05
N THR A 381 20.93 -18.99 5.43
CA THR A 381 19.55 -18.52 5.21
C THR A 381 19.24 -18.37 3.72
N ALA A 382 20.16 -17.78 2.95
CA ALA A 382 20.06 -17.66 1.49
C ALA A 382 20.12 -19.03 0.80
N ALA A 383 21.03 -19.90 1.24
CA ALA A 383 21.14 -21.26 0.70
C ALA A 383 19.83 -22.05 0.91
N LYS A 384 19.25 -22.00 2.12
CA LYS A 384 18.01 -22.70 2.45
C LYS A 384 16.80 -22.17 1.69
N MET A 385 16.74 -20.86 1.45
CA MET A 385 15.69 -20.22 0.67
C MET A 385 15.76 -20.61 -0.81
N ARG A 386 16.97 -20.67 -1.38
CA ARG A 386 17.21 -21.09 -2.77
C ARG A 386 16.94 -22.58 -2.98
N ASP A 387 17.46 -23.43 -2.09
CA ASP A 387 17.25 -24.87 -2.11
C ASP A 387 16.84 -25.36 -0.73
N ARG A 388 15.59 -25.82 -0.63
CA ARG A 388 15.00 -26.35 0.61
C ARG A 388 15.79 -27.53 1.21
N ASN A 389 16.67 -28.19 0.46
CA ASN A 389 17.48 -29.32 0.92
C ASN A 389 18.93 -28.97 1.27
N SER A 390 19.38 -27.73 1.05
CA SER A 390 20.79 -27.33 1.17
C SER A 390 21.32 -27.31 2.62
N VAL A 391 20.46 -26.91 3.57
CA VAL A 391 20.78 -26.80 5.00
C VAL A 391 19.74 -27.56 5.81
N ALA A 392 20.16 -28.28 6.85
CA ALA A 392 19.23 -29.05 7.67
C ALA A 392 18.32 -28.13 8.50
N SER A 393 17.03 -28.47 8.56
CA SER A 393 16.10 -27.76 9.45
C SER A 393 16.37 -28.12 10.91
N ASN A 394 16.02 -27.22 11.84
CA ASN A 394 16.02 -27.44 13.30
C ASN A 394 17.38 -27.54 14.00
N GLU A 395 18.51 -27.35 13.30
CA GLU A 395 19.83 -27.43 13.95
C GLU A 395 19.99 -26.40 15.08
N MET A 396 19.42 -25.19 14.93
CA MET A 396 19.47 -24.15 15.96
C MET A 396 18.81 -24.54 17.29
N PHE A 397 17.88 -25.50 17.32
CA PHE A 397 17.28 -25.97 18.58
C PHE A 397 18.29 -26.70 19.49
N SER A 398 19.41 -27.13 18.92
CA SER A 398 20.50 -27.74 19.69
C SER A 398 21.32 -26.70 20.47
N TYR A 399 21.17 -25.40 20.21
CA TYR A 399 21.93 -24.35 20.88
C TYR A 399 21.62 -24.32 22.38
N LYS A 400 22.66 -24.07 23.18
CA LYS A 400 22.61 -23.96 24.64
C LYS A 400 23.46 -22.80 25.13
N VAL A 401 23.08 -22.28 26.29
CA VAL A 401 23.93 -21.39 27.08
C VAL A 401 25.12 -22.20 27.62
N ARG A 402 26.32 -21.62 27.65
CA ARG A 402 27.53 -22.24 28.20
C ARG A 402 28.26 -21.32 29.18
N GLU A 403 28.95 -21.90 30.14
CA GLU A 403 29.85 -21.20 31.07
C GLU A 403 31.14 -20.78 30.32
N VAL A 404 31.68 -19.59 30.61
CA VAL A 404 32.89 -19.01 29.97
C VAL A 404 33.98 -18.61 30.94
#